data_AF-A0A1Q2CP65-F1
#
_entry.id   AF-A0A1Q2CP65-F1
#
_cell.length_a   1.000
_cell.length_b   1.000
_cell.length_c   1.000
_cell.angle_alpha   90.00
_cell.angle_beta   90.00
_cell.angle_gamma   90.00
#
_symmetry.space_group_name_H-M   'P 1'
#
loop_
_entity.id
_entity.type
_entity.pdbx_description
1 polymer ?
#
loop_
_entity_poly.entity_id
_entity_poly.type
_entity_poly.pdbx_seq_one_letter_code
_entity_poly.pdbx_strand_id
1 'polypeptide(L)'
;MPSHSTKLHTSFLLGLASLSVAALVGCQAATTPGAESGAPSASTTQTVTSPSSVPETSTPAASPTPSLATPEAPTSPPAPSSAPATSSAPEPKAEDINGRWCPTPESSDAECVTVALPNATWEGRGITEPIKLVGEEQGTFSYSAEGAPFGVYAPAGVALELPDYYNGGDMPEVERIWNGQTSVLYLRQD
;
A
#
# COMPACT_ATOMS: atom_id res chain seq x y z
N MET A 1 -59.58 -20.67 23.73
CA MET A 1 -59.04 -20.21 25.03
C MET A 1 -58.11 -19.04 24.77
N PRO A 2 -58.49 -17.80 25.13
CA PRO A 2 -57.64 -16.63 25.04
C PRO A 2 -56.87 -16.43 26.36
N SER A 3 -55.60 -16.01 26.33
CA SER A 3 -54.98 -15.32 27.48
C SER A 3 -53.61 -14.71 27.17
N HIS A 4 -53.59 -13.37 27.22
CA HIS A 4 -52.56 -12.42 27.66
C HIS A 4 -51.21 -12.42 26.93
N SER A 5 -50.87 -11.37 26.16
CA SER A 5 -50.70 -9.96 26.51
C SER A 5 -49.47 -9.70 27.39
N THR A 6 -48.42 -9.13 26.79
CA THR A 6 -47.55 -8.19 27.48
C THR A 6 -47.12 -7.12 26.49
N LYS A 7 -47.91 -6.04 26.40
CA LYS A 7 -47.43 -4.73 25.97
C LYS A 7 -46.73 -4.10 27.19
N LEU A 8 -45.45 -3.76 27.08
CA LEU A 8 -44.87 -2.70 27.91
C LEU A 8 -44.80 -1.43 27.06
N HIS A 9 -45.70 -0.51 27.41
CA HIS A 9 -45.71 0.88 27.02
C HIS A 9 -44.66 1.66 27.83
N THR A 10 -44.44 2.90 27.39
CA THR A 10 -44.09 4.08 28.20
C THR A 10 -42.59 4.33 28.34
N SER A 11 -42.03 5.53 28.16
CA SER A 11 -42.39 6.80 27.52
C SER A 11 -41.16 7.70 27.72
N PHE A 12 -40.89 8.57 26.74
CA PHE A 12 -40.59 9.99 26.91
C PHE A 12 -39.57 10.42 27.98
N LEU A 13 -38.40 10.90 27.54
CA LEU A 13 -37.75 12.05 28.18
C LEU A 13 -37.13 12.97 27.12
N LEU A 14 -37.83 14.09 26.94
CA LEU A 14 -37.39 15.31 26.29
C LEU A 14 -36.23 15.90 27.12
N GLY A 15 -35.04 16.03 26.52
CA GLY A 15 -33.88 16.68 27.12
C GLY A 15 -33.62 18.02 26.43
N LEU A 16 -33.72 19.09 27.21
CA LEU A 16 -33.69 20.49 26.83
C LEU A 16 -32.40 20.98 26.14
N ALA A 17 -32.61 22.04 25.37
CA ALA A 17 -31.67 22.99 24.80
C ALA A 17 -30.36 23.21 25.59
N SER A 18 -29.27 23.37 24.84
CA SER A 18 -28.19 24.27 25.23
C SER A 18 -27.76 25.09 24.02
N LEU A 19 -28.16 26.35 24.07
CA LEU A 19 -27.66 27.45 23.25
C LEU A 19 -26.21 27.72 23.70
N SER A 20 -25.26 27.71 22.77
CA SER A 20 -23.94 28.32 23.01
C SER A 20 -23.63 29.22 21.83
N VAL A 21 -23.93 30.51 22.04
CA VAL A 21 -23.40 31.61 21.24
C VAL A 21 -21.99 31.87 21.74
N ALA A 22 -20.99 31.58 20.92
CA ALA A 22 -19.66 32.15 21.06
C ALA A 22 -19.41 33.05 19.85
N ALA A 23 -19.78 34.32 19.98
CA ALA A 23 -19.25 35.38 19.15
C ALA A 23 -17.91 35.80 19.76
N LEU A 24 -16.81 35.64 19.03
CA LEU A 24 -15.55 36.36 19.28
C LEU A 24 -14.73 36.40 17.98
N VAL A 25 -14.83 37.57 17.33
CA VAL A 25 -13.71 38.40 16.84
C VAL A 25 -12.59 37.69 16.07
N GLY A 26 -12.44 38.03 14.78
CA GLY A 26 -11.13 37.97 14.14
C GLY A 26 -11.03 37.75 12.63
N CYS A 27 -11.90 38.30 11.78
CA CYS A 27 -11.57 38.41 10.35
C CYS A 27 -10.56 39.54 10.13
N GLN A 28 -9.27 39.27 10.34
CA GLN A 28 -8.20 40.09 9.82
C GLN A 28 -8.01 39.71 8.34
N ALA A 29 -8.61 40.49 7.45
CA ALA A 29 -8.27 40.46 6.04
C ALA A 29 -6.85 41.00 5.86
N ALA A 30 -5.88 40.13 5.64
CA ALA A 30 -4.54 40.52 5.23
C ALA A 30 -4.59 41.01 3.78
N THR A 31 -4.72 42.33 3.62
CA THR A 31 -4.41 43.02 2.36
C THR A 31 -2.90 43.28 2.37
N THR A 32 -2.15 42.57 1.53
CA THR A 32 -0.78 42.97 1.16
C THR A 32 -0.85 43.71 -0.17
N PRO A 33 -0.52 45.01 -0.23
CA PRO A 33 -0.26 45.70 -1.48
C PRO A 33 1.22 45.57 -1.87
N GLY A 34 1.46 45.21 -3.13
CA GLY A 34 2.58 45.73 -3.92
C GLY A 34 3.98 45.16 -3.67
N ALA A 35 4.44 44.35 -4.63
CA ALA A 35 5.80 44.40 -5.18
C ALA A 35 5.72 43.70 -6.54
N GLU A 36 5.38 44.43 -7.60
CA GLU A 36 6.31 45.14 -8.48
C GLU A 36 6.97 44.20 -9.52
N SER A 37 6.68 44.60 -10.76
CA SER A 37 7.11 44.05 -12.03
C SER A 37 8.63 43.94 -12.15
N GLY A 38 9.10 42.77 -12.58
CA GLY A 38 10.48 42.55 -12.98
C GLY A 38 10.61 41.35 -13.92
N ALA A 39 10.22 41.51 -15.19
CA ALA A 39 10.84 40.76 -16.29
C ALA A 39 12.19 41.43 -16.64
N PRO A 40 13.15 40.81 -17.39
CA PRO A 40 12.95 39.70 -18.31
C PRO A 40 14.10 38.64 -18.37
N SER A 41 13.93 37.70 -19.30
CA SER A 41 14.98 36.93 -19.98
C SER A 41 15.72 35.83 -19.20
N ALA A 42 15.53 34.58 -19.64
CA ALA A 42 16.39 34.01 -20.68
C ALA A 42 15.89 32.60 -21.05
N SER A 43 15.56 32.42 -22.33
CA SER A 43 15.53 31.11 -22.97
C SER A 43 16.89 30.44 -22.78
N THR A 44 16.90 29.22 -22.25
CA THR A 44 18.03 28.31 -22.45
C THR A 44 17.50 27.04 -23.07
N THR A 45 17.63 26.98 -24.38
CA THR A 45 17.67 25.76 -25.19
C THR A 45 18.96 25.01 -24.82
N GLN A 46 18.85 23.75 -24.39
CA GLN A 46 19.95 22.78 -24.46
C GLN A 46 19.39 21.59 -25.25
N THR A 47 19.63 21.55 -26.56
CA THR A 47 20.78 20.94 -27.23
C THR A 47 20.80 19.42 -27.05
N VAL A 48 20.22 18.79 -28.07
CA VAL A 48 20.43 17.40 -28.49
C VAL A 48 21.92 17.08 -28.47
N THR A 49 22.30 16.00 -27.80
CA THR A 49 23.51 15.26 -28.15
C THR A 49 23.11 13.84 -28.55
N SER A 50 23.51 13.50 -29.77
CA SER A 50 23.19 12.28 -30.50
C SER A 50 23.68 10.99 -29.82
N PRO A 51 23.08 9.84 -30.17
CA PRO A 51 23.51 8.53 -29.73
C PRO A 51 24.88 8.17 -30.34
N SER A 52 25.78 7.63 -29.51
CA SER A 52 27.03 7.04 -29.99
C SER A 52 26.87 5.53 -30.12
N SER A 53 27.04 5.06 -31.36
CA SER A 53 27.33 3.69 -31.80
C SER A 53 28.52 3.09 -31.01
N VAL A 54 28.70 1.77 -30.88
CA VAL A 54 29.02 0.79 -31.93
C VAL A 54 28.84 -0.68 -31.46
N PRO A 55 28.82 -1.65 -32.40
CA PRO A 55 28.50 -3.07 -32.19
C PRO A 55 29.72 -3.99 -32.00
N GLU A 56 29.48 -5.31 -32.04
CA GLU A 56 30.41 -6.47 -32.04
C GLU A 56 30.72 -7.05 -30.62
N THR A 57 30.87 -8.36 -30.38
CA THR A 57 31.54 -9.39 -31.18
C THR A 57 31.07 -10.81 -30.78
N SER A 58 30.59 -11.55 -31.78
CA SER A 58 30.87 -12.96 -32.13
C SER A 58 31.10 -14.03 -31.04
N THR A 59 30.17 -14.98 -30.97
CA THR A 59 30.43 -16.42 -30.79
C THR A 59 30.87 -16.99 -32.15
N PRO A 60 31.99 -17.74 -32.26
CA PRO A 60 31.84 -19.19 -32.44
C PRO A 60 32.99 -20.08 -31.92
N ALA A 61 32.62 -21.35 -31.73
CA ALA A 61 33.40 -22.55 -31.99
C ALA A 61 34.62 -22.86 -31.11
N ALA A 62 34.39 -23.76 -30.14
CA ALA A 62 35.36 -24.80 -29.82
C ALA A 62 34.64 -26.16 -29.69
N SER A 63 34.83 -27.00 -30.69
CA SER A 63 34.72 -28.46 -30.65
C SER A 63 35.60 -28.98 -31.80
N PRO A 64 36.18 -30.19 -31.76
CA PRO A 64 36.00 -31.29 -30.80
C PRO A 64 37.33 -31.91 -30.31
N THR A 65 37.28 -32.79 -29.31
CA THR A 65 38.25 -33.90 -29.21
C THR A 65 37.52 -35.14 -28.70
N PRO A 66 37.67 -36.30 -29.37
CA PRO A 66 36.92 -37.51 -29.08
C PRO A 66 37.56 -38.28 -27.92
N SER A 67 36.76 -38.68 -26.94
CA SER A 67 37.13 -39.74 -26.00
C SER A 67 36.27 -40.96 -26.27
N LEU A 68 36.92 -41.97 -26.83
CA LEU A 68 36.41 -43.31 -27.03
C LEU A 68 36.30 -44.03 -25.68
N ALA A 69 35.37 -44.99 -25.61
CA ALA A 69 35.18 -46.05 -24.62
C ALA A 69 34.26 -45.74 -23.42
N THR A 70 33.04 -46.30 -23.41
CA THR A 70 32.76 -47.66 -22.89
C THR A 70 31.24 -47.91 -22.95
N PRO A 71 30.75 -49.04 -23.49
CA PRO A 71 29.34 -49.40 -23.40
C PRO A 71 29.04 -50.01 -22.03
N GLU A 72 28.40 -49.23 -21.15
CA GLU A 72 27.74 -49.76 -19.96
C GLU A 72 26.22 -49.85 -20.17
N ALA A 73 25.67 -50.92 -19.60
CA ALA A 73 24.35 -51.49 -19.83
C ALA A 73 23.16 -50.53 -19.61
N PRO A 74 22.00 -50.79 -20.25
CA PRO A 74 20.79 -50.01 -19.99
C PRO A 74 20.31 -50.26 -18.55
N THR A 75 20.63 -49.34 -17.66
CA THR A 75 19.92 -49.24 -16.38
C THR A 75 18.68 -48.41 -16.66
N SER A 76 17.49 -49.01 -16.50
CA SER A 76 16.20 -48.34 -16.62
C SER A 76 16.22 -46.97 -15.96
N PRO A 77 15.74 -45.91 -16.62
CA PRO A 77 15.53 -44.64 -15.95
C PRO A 77 14.57 -44.88 -14.76
N PRO A 78 14.87 -44.36 -13.55
CA PRO A 78 13.87 -44.35 -12.50
C PRO A 78 12.65 -43.60 -13.03
N ALA A 79 11.47 -44.17 -12.78
CA ALA A 79 10.19 -43.51 -13.06
C ALA A 79 10.26 -42.04 -12.60
N PRO A 80 9.66 -41.08 -13.34
CA PRO A 80 9.71 -39.68 -12.96
C PRO A 80 9.20 -39.57 -11.52
N SER A 81 10.13 -39.30 -10.61
CA SER A 81 9.84 -38.99 -9.22
C SER A 81 8.85 -37.85 -9.28
N SER A 82 7.62 -38.11 -8.83
CA SER A 82 6.53 -37.17 -8.77
C SER A 82 7.08 -35.81 -8.39
N ALA A 83 7.03 -34.85 -9.33
CA ALA A 83 7.36 -33.47 -9.03
C ALA A 83 6.55 -33.10 -7.78
N PRO A 84 7.15 -32.45 -6.76
CA PRO A 84 6.39 -32.00 -5.61
C PRO A 84 5.21 -31.20 -6.16
N ALA A 85 4.00 -31.60 -5.79
CA ALA A 85 2.82 -30.82 -6.11
C ALA A 85 3.11 -29.40 -5.63
N THR A 86 3.27 -28.47 -6.56
CA THR A 86 3.43 -27.05 -6.25
C THR A 86 2.17 -26.70 -5.48
N SER A 87 2.30 -26.62 -4.16
CA SER A 87 1.23 -26.15 -3.30
C SER A 87 1.08 -24.69 -3.68
N SER A 88 0.14 -24.40 -4.57
CA SER A 88 -0.17 -23.03 -4.94
C SER A 88 -0.55 -22.32 -3.66
N ALA A 89 0.29 -21.39 -3.22
CA ALA A 89 -0.09 -20.49 -2.16
C ALA A 89 -1.42 -19.83 -2.55
N PRO A 90 -2.37 -19.67 -1.60
CA PRO A 90 -3.61 -18.98 -1.90
C PRO A 90 -3.30 -17.60 -2.47
N GLU A 91 -4.01 -17.23 -3.54
CA GLU A 91 -3.90 -15.90 -4.13
C GLU A 91 -4.39 -14.86 -3.12
N PRO A 92 -3.66 -13.75 -2.93
CA PRO A 92 -4.01 -12.73 -1.96
C PRO A 92 -5.33 -12.06 -2.34
N LYS A 93 -6.07 -11.61 -1.33
CA LYS A 93 -7.38 -10.98 -1.50
C LYS A 93 -7.42 -9.62 -0.83
N ALA A 94 -8.33 -8.78 -1.30
CA ALA A 94 -8.59 -7.47 -0.70
C ALA A 94 -9.01 -7.59 0.79
N GLU A 95 -9.63 -8.69 1.21
CA GLU A 95 -10.05 -8.85 2.61
C GLU A 95 -8.88 -9.19 3.55
N ASP A 96 -7.71 -9.55 3.02
CA ASP A 96 -6.53 -9.92 3.81
C ASP A 96 -5.87 -8.72 4.52
N ILE A 97 -6.27 -7.49 4.16
CA ILE A 97 -5.89 -6.26 4.88
C ILE A 97 -6.43 -6.21 6.33
N ASN A 98 -7.40 -7.04 6.70
CA ASN A 98 -7.91 -7.07 8.07
C ASN A 98 -6.81 -7.47 9.06
N GLY A 99 -6.66 -6.69 10.14
CA GLY A 99 -5.61 -6.92 11.12
C GLY A 99 -5.15 -5.63 11.79
N ARG A 100 -4.12 -5.75 12.61
CA ARG A 100 -3.48 -4.61 13.28
C ARG A 100 -2.19 -4.24 12.55
N TRP A 101 -1.98 -2.95 12.35
CA TRP A 101 -0.93 -2.40 11.52
C TRP A 101 -0.19 -1.31 12.29
N CYS A 102 1.11 -1.47 12.50
CA CYS A 102 1.92 -0.48 13.20
C CYS A 102 2.97 0.14 12.29
N PRO A 103 3.22 1.45 12.42
CA PRO A 103 4.21 2.12 11.59
C PRO A 103 5.60 1.57 11.84
N THR A 104 6.44 1.59 10.81
CA THR A 104 7.87 1.33 10.97
C THR A 104 8.56 2.46 11.74
N PRO A 105 9.75 2.22 12.32
CA PRO A 105 10.53 3.27 12.98
C PRO A 105 10.90 4.47 12.08
N GLU A 106 11.01 4.24 10.77
CA GLU A 106 11.34 5.26 9.76
C GLU A 106 10.12 6.09 9.35
N SER A 107 8.92 5.59 9.64
CA SER A 107 7.69 6.34 9.49
C SER A 107 7.56 7.26 10.70
N SER A 108 7.46 8.58 10.45
CA SER A 108 7.20 9.61 11.49
C SER A 108 6.10 9.21 12.47
N ASP A 109 6.02 9.83 13.66
CA ASP A 109 5.11 9.62 14.83
C ASP A 109 3.62 9.24 14.57
N ALA A 110 3.39 8.24 13.74
CA ALA A 110 2.11 7.68 13.41
C ALA A 110 1.73 6.67 14.51
N GLU A 111 0.44 6.47 14.64
CA GLU A 111 -0.12 5.50 15.56
C GLU A 111 -0.47 4.20 14.83
N CYS A 112 -0.57 3.10 15.57
CA CYS A 112 -1.07 1.87 14.98
C CYS A 112 -2.54 2.02 14.57
N VAL A 113 -2.93 1.31 13.51
CA VAL A 113 -4.29 1.25 12.99
C VAL A 113 -4.77 -0.19 12.96
N THR A 114 -5.98 -0.42 13.46
CA THR A 114 -6.68 -1.71 13.33
C THR A 114 -7.67 -1.61 12.17
N VAL A 115 -7.52 -2.48 11.18
CA VAL A 115 -8.43 -2.59 10.03
C VAL A 115 -9.38 -3.76 10.27
N ALA A 116 -10.67 -3.44 10.25
CA ALA A 116 -11.77 -4.39 10.26
C ALA A 116 -12.81 -3.88 9.25
N LEU A 117 -12.65 -4.29 7.98
CA LEU A 117 -13.46 -3.81 6.87
C LEU A 117 -14.97 -3.84 7.22
N PRO A 118 -15.71 -2.78 6.90
CA PRO A 118 -15.32 -1.64 6.07
C PRO A 118 -14.65 -0.49 6.84
N ASN A 119 -14.10 -0.70 8.04
CA ASN A 119 -13.57 0.39 8.87
C ASN A 119 -12.09 0.22 9.21
N ALA A 120 -11.43 1.35 9.49
CA ALA A 120 -10.12 1.42 10.11
C ALA A 120 -10.21 2.27 11.39
N THR A 121 -9.56 1.82 12.46
CA THR A 121 -9.54 2.50 13.77
C THR A 121 -8.11 2.85 14.15
N TRP A 122 -7.82 4.14 14.32
CA TRP A 122 -6.53 4.65 14.77
C TRP A 122 -6.46 4.63 16.30
N GLU A 123 -5.51 3.88 16.85
CA GLU A 123 -5.54 3.47 18.27
C GLU A 123 -5.18 4.58 19.26
N GLY A 124 -4.31 5.50 18.89
CA GLY A 124 -3.91 6.64 19.72
C GLY A 124 -4.99 7.72 19.85
N ARG A 125 -5.83 7.88 18.83
CA ARG A 125 -6.92 8.89 18.77
C ARG A 125 -8.31 8.31 19.00
N GLY A 126 -8.48 7.00 18.86
CA GLY A 126 -9.79 6.33 18.91
C GLY A 126 -10.72 6.72 17.76
N ILE A 127 -10.17 7.28 16.67
CA ILE A 127 -10.92 7.66 15.48
C ILE A 127 -11.19 6.41 14.66
N THR A 128 -12.42 6.24 14.18
CA THR A 128 -12.80 5.17 13.26
C THR A 128 -13.37 5.78 12.01
N GLU A 129 -12.83 5.40 10.85
CA GLU A 129 -13.29 5.88 9.55
C GLU A 129 -13.61 4.71 8.63
N PRO A 130 -14.63 4.86 7.76
CA PRO A 130 -14.90 3.89 6.72
C PRO A 130 -13.78 3.93 5.67
N ILE A 131 -13.29 2.77 5.29
CA ILE A 131 -12.37 2.58 4.17
C ILE A 131 -12.99 1.66 3.12
N LYS A 132 -12.61 1.85 1.86
CA LYS A 132 -13.06 1.01 0.75
C LYS A 132 -11.94 0.76 -0.24
N LEU A 133 -12.00 -0.40 -0.89
CA LEU A 133 -11.15 -0.71 -2.04
C LEU A 133 -11.48 0.23 -3.19
N VAL A 134 -10.46 0.83 -3.80
CA VAL A 134 -10.59 1.75 -4.94
C VAL A 134 -9.77 1.31 -6.16
N GLY A 135 -8.88 0.32 -6.01
CA GLY A 135 -8.11 -0.21 -7.12
C GLY A 135 -7.32 -1.46 -6.72
N GLU A 136 -6.94 -2.22 -7.74
CA GLU A 136 -6.08 -3.39 -7.62
C GLU A 136 -5.08 -3.34 -8.77
N GLU A 137 -3.80 -3.48 -8.46
CA GLU A 137 -2.72 -3.44 -9.44
C GLU A 137 -1.56 -4.33 -9.00
N GLN A 138 -1.11 -5.24 -9.86
CA GLN A 138 0.10 -6.05 -9.66
C GLN A 138 0.14 -6.80 -8.30
N GLY A 139 -1.01 -7.27 -7.81
CA GLY A 139 -1.11 -7.98 -6.53
C GLY A 139 -1.15 -7.06 -5.29
N THR A 140 -1.27 -5.75 -5.49
CA THR A 140 -1.52 -4.77 -4.43
C THR A 140 -2.93 -4.23 -4.50
N PHE A 141 -3.44 -3.73 -3.37
CA PHE A 141 -4.82 -3.28 -3.21
C PHE A 141 -4.85 -1.85 -2.64
N SER A 142 -5.42 -0.91 -3.37
CA SER A 142 -5.51 0.50 -2.97
C SER A 142 -6.80 0.78 -2.22
N TYR A 143 -6.71 1.41 -1.05
CA TYR A 143 -7.85 1.79 -0.21
C TYR A 143 -7.93 3.30 -0.01
N SER A 144 -9.16 3.79 0.09
CA SER A 144 -9.48 5.18 0.41
C SER A 144 -10.34 5.24 1.66
N ALA A 145 -9.99 6.15 2.57
CA ALA A 145 -10.88 6.67 3.60
C ALA A 145 -11.74 7.81 3.01
N GLU A 146 -12.62 8.41 3.80
CA GLU A 146 -13.51 9.49 3.34
C GLU A 146 -12.71 10.73 2.91
N GLY A 147 -12.53 10.89 1.60
CA GLY A 147 -11.84 12.06 1.01
C GLY A 147 -10.32 12.01 1.08
N ALA A 148 -9.72 10.94 1.61
CA ALA A 148 -8.27 10.78 1.71
C ALA A 148 -7.82 9.36 1.36
N PRO A 149 -6.63 9.18 0.75
CA PRO A 149 -6.06 7.85 0.55
C PRO A 149 -5.75 7.22 1.91
N PHE A 150 -6.20 5.98 2.12
CA PHE A 150 -5.83 5.20 3.29
C PHE A 150 -4.46 4.57 3.11
N GLY A 151 -4.21 3.98 1.94
CA GLY A 151 -2.93 3.40 1.56
C GLY A 151 -3.07 2.27 0.54
N VAL A 152 -1.92 1.75 0.12
CA VAL A 152 -1.78 0.58 -0.75
C VAL A 152 -1.35 -0.60 0.12
N TYR A 153 -2.21 -1.61 0.22
CA TYR A 153 -1.91 -2.88 0.86
C TYR A 153 -1.11 -3.77 -0.10
N ALA A 154 0.03 -4.27 0.37
CA ALA A 154 0.85 -5.26 -0.29
C ALA A 154 0.98 -6.52 0.59
N PRO A 155 0.51 -7.68 0.10
CA PRO A 155 0.75 -8.97 0.72
C PRO A 155 2.25 -9.29 0.81
N ALA A 156 2.60 -10.23 1.69
CA ALA A 156 3.95 -10.80 1.72
C ALA A 156 4.29 -11.43 0.35
N GLY A 157 5.52 -11.20 -0.11
CA GLY A 157 6.01 -11.62 -1.42
C GLY A 157 5.72 -10.64 -2.56
N VAL A 158 4.88 -9.63 -2.35
CA VAL A 158 4.63 -8.56 -3.33
C VAL A 158 5.51 -7.36 -2.97
N ALA A 159 6.28 -6.85 -3.94
CA ALA A 159 7.14 -5.69 -3.74
C ALA A 159 6.30 -4.40 -3.78
N LEU A 160 6.64 -3.43 -2.91
CA LEU A 160 6.12 -2.06 -2.99
C LEU A 160 7.17 -1.13 -3.60
N GLU A 161 6.75 -0.36 -4.59
CA GLU A 161 7.57 0.74 -5.09
C GLU A 161 7.48 1.93 -4.12
N LEU A 162 8.46 2.02 -3.22
CA LEU A 162 8.58 3.14 -2.29
C LEU A 162 9.41 4.26 -2.93
N PRO A 163 8.95 5.52 -2.86
CA PRO A 163 9.66 6.65 -3.42
C PRO A 163 10.90 7.02 -2.61
N ASP A 164 11.91 7.62 -3.27
CA ASP A 164 13.23 7.93 -2.70
C ASP A 164 13.22 8.86 -1.47
N TYR A 165 12.12 9.57 -1.23
CA TYR A 165 11.98 10.43 -0.04
C TYR A 165 11.67 9.63 1.23
N TYR A 166 11.23 8.37 1.11
CA TYR A 166 11.03 7.50 2.25
C TYR A 166 12.38 6.94 2.69
N ASN A 167 12.76 7.20 3.95
CA ASN A 167 14.08 6.83 4.46
C ASN A 167 14.22 5.33 4.77
N GLY A 168 13.12 4.58 4.79
CA GLY A 168 13.11 3.14 4.99
C GLY A 168 13.23 2.35 3.69
N GLY A 169 13.28 1.03 3.83
CA GLY A 169 13.19 0.10 2.69
C GLY A 169 11.81 -0.54 2.60
N ASP A 170 11.53 -1.14 1.45
CA ASP A 170 10.48 -2.15 1.38
C ASP A 170 10.88 -3.39 2.23
N MET A 171 9.90 -4.12 2.74
CA MET A 171 10.09 -5.33 3.54
C MET A 171 9.29 -6.51 2.96
N PRO A 172 9.62 -6.97 1.73
CA PRO A 172 8.89 -7.97 0.93
C PRO A 172 8.43 -9.22 1.70
N GLU A 173 9.06 -9.53 2.82
CA GLU A 173 8.82 -10.71 3.64
C GLU A 173 7.57 -10.61 4.53
N VAL A 174 7.09 -9.40 4.84
CA VAL A 174 5.93 -9.16 5.72
C VAL A 174 4.83 -8.41 4.98
N GLU A 175 3.59 -8.50 5.42
CA GLU A 175 2.52 -7.69 4.84
C GLU A 175 2.67 -6.22 5.23
N ARG A 176 2.42 -5.29 4.30
CA ARG A 176 2.50 -3.84 4.58
C ARG A 176 1.36 -3.05 3.98
N ILE A 177 1.17 -1.84 4.53
CA ILE A 177 0.35 -0.79 3.95
C ILE A 177 1.21 0.46 3.77
N TRP A 178 1.32 0.97 2.55
CA TRP A 178 1.99 2.23 2.27
C TRP A 178 0.99 3.37 2.06
N ASN A 179 1.12 4.45 2.84
CA ASN A 179 0.40 5.69 2.59
C ASN A 179 1.36 6.75 2.04
N GLY A 180 1.35 6.93 0.72
CA GLY A 180 2.20 7.92 0.04
C GLY A 180 1.85 9.39 0.32
N GLN A 181 0.69 9.69 0.91
CA GLN A 181 0.36 11.07 1.32
C GLN A 181 1.04 11.42 2.64
N THR A 182 1.04 10.49 3.60
CA THR A 182 1.64 10.70 4.93
C THR A 182 3.06 10.18 5.05
N SER A 183 3.57 9.50 4.02
CA SER A 183 4.87 8.83 4.02
C SER A 183 5.00 7.78 5.14
N VAL A 184 3.90 7.08 5.44
CA VAL A 184 3.86 6.06 6.51
C VAL A 184 3.78 4.68 5.88
N LEU A 185 4.73 3.82 6.24
CA LEU A 185 4.68 2.39 5.99
C LEU A 185 4.23 1.69 7.27
N TYR A 186 3.15 0.92 7.19
CA TYR A 186 2.69 0.09 8.29
C TYR A 186 3.02 -1.37 8.04
N LEU A 187 3.41 -2.09 9.09
CA LEU A 187 3.61 -3.53 9.09
C LEU A 187 2.51 -4.22 9.89
N ARG A 188 2.05 -5.36 9.36
CA ARG A 188 1.10 -6.20 10.08
C ARG A 188 1.72 -6.70 11.39
N GLN A 189 0.90 -6.72 12.43
CA GLN A 189 1.21 -7.28 13.74
C GLN A 189 0.39 -8.57 13.91
N ASP A 190 1.08 -9.66 14.24
CA ASP A 190 0.47 -10.96 14.56
C ASP A 190 -0.10 -11.00 15.99
#